data_AF-A0AA48R9E5-F1
#
_entry.id   AF-A0AA48R9E5-F1
#
_cell.length_a   1.000
_cell.length_b   1.000
_cell.length_c   1.000
_cell.angle_alpha   90.00
_cell.angle_beta   90.00
_cell.angle_gamma   90.00
#
_symmetry.space_group_name_H-M   'P 1'
#
loop_
_entity.id
_entity.type
_entity.pdbx_description
1 polymer ?
#
loop_
_entity_poly.entity_id
_entity_poly.type
_entity_poly.pdbx_seq_one_letter_code
_entity_poly.pdbx_strand_id
1 'polypeptide(L)'
;MEEPLPKSESPQPNWLRRRAGSDRVSTVLSPEAIAGRAASEGPAKTAADQRMATLATALRRARIENAEHSAAVADLRAAEIVRLELLADAIAPVLAQAPEDCDLFDLAVSPGERPRLFIDCIGFVEMDRDRRTYRFLQDTRHARIVLCESAEIDEIVEAATNYVAHRLIEREKALAIDYASGGAAKVVREATAKKPAPASGKAFQAFLFLIELIGSVAFFSLLAVIVMWAYRTYFPG
;
A
#
# COMPACT_ATOMS: atom_id res chain seq x y z
N MET A 1 26.99 -14.42 -45.20
CA MET A 1 26.53 -15.65 -44.55
C MET A 1 25.84 -15.21 -43.27
N GLU A 2 24.56 -14.82 -43.40
CA GLU A 2 23.69 -14.51 -42.27
C GLU A 2 22.55 -15.52 -42.35
N GLU A 3 22.45 -16.35 -41.31
CA GLU A 3 21.47 -17.41 -41.17
C GLU A 3 20.26 -16.82 -40.42
N PRO A 4 19.06 -16.72 -41.03
CA PRO A 4 17.91 -16.14 -40.35
C PRO A 4 17.27 -17.16 -39.39
N LEU A 5 16.95 -16.71 -38.18
CA LEU A 5 16.31 -17.45 -37.09
C LEU A 5 15.00 -18.16 -37.52
N PRO A 6 14.68 -19.34 -36.96
CA PRO A 6 13.46 -20.09 -37.28
C PRO A 6 12.20 -19.40 -36.72
N LYS A 7 11.17 -19.29 -37.56
CA LYS A 7 9.85 -18.77 -37.18
C LYS A 7 9.14 -19.74 -36.24
N SER A 8 8.74 -19.27 -35.06
CA SER A 8 7.86 -20.00 -34.15
C SER A 8 6.42 -20.04 -34.67
N GLU A 9 5.96 -21.18 -35.17
CA GLU A 9 4.55 -21.42 -35.44
C GLU A 9 3.80 -21.64 -34.12
N SER A 10 3.05 -20.63 -33.69
CA SER A 10 2.00 -20.79 -32.67
C SER A 10 0.65 -20.90 -33.37
N PRO A 11 -0.15 -21.96 -33.14
CA PRO A 11 -1.45 -22.10 -33.81
C PRO A 11 -2.46 -21.10 -33.22
N GLN A 12 -2.87 -20.12 -34.03
CA GLN A 12 -3.98 -19.23 -33.66
C GLN A 12 -5.33 -19.97 -33.76
N PRO A 13 -6.26 -19.78 -32.80
CA PRO A 13 -7.55 -20.46 -32.83
C PRO A 13 -8.51 -19.84 -33.87
N ASN A 14 -9.01 -20.71 -34.75
CA ASN A 14 -9.82 -20.47 -35.95
C ASN A 14 -11.33 -20.25 -35.67
N TRP A 15 -11.71 -19.28 -34.84
CA TRP A 15 -13.14 -19.03 -34.54
C TRP A 15 -13.77 -17.88 -35.35
N LEU A 16 -13.04 -17.27 -36.28
CA LEU A 16 -13.53 -16.19 -37.15
C LEU A 16 -13.64 -16.61 -38.62
N ARG A 17 -14.30 -17.75 -38.89
CA ARG A 17 -14.65 -18.12 -40.26
C ARG A 17 -16.09 -18.66 -40.37
N ARG A 18 -16.99 -17.73 -40.75
CA ARG A 18 -18.17 -17.90 -41.62
C ARG A 18 -19.48 -18.37 -40.95
N ARG A 19 -20.51 -17.51 -40.99
CA ARG A 19 -21.56 -17.61 -42.04
C ARG A 19 -22.41 -16.35 -42.17
N ALA A 20 -22.37 -15.78 -43.37
CA ALA A 20 -23.38 -14.88 -43.89
C ALA A 20 -24.61 -15.68 -44.36
N GLY A 21 -25.79 -15.06 -44.23
CA GLY A 21 -26.95 -15.28 -45.10
C GLY A 21 -27.95 -16.36 -44.66
N SER A 22 -29.12 -15.91 -44.19
CA SER A 22 -30.43 -16.55 -44.43
C SER A 22 -31.55 -15.64 -43.95
N ASP A 23 -32.03 -14.77 -44.85
CA ASP A 23 -33.38 -14.23 -44.82
C ASP A 23 -34.41 -15.37 -44.80
N ARG A 24 -35.32 -15.38 -43.81
CA ARG A 24 -36.68 -15.94 -43.97
C ARG A 24 -37.70 -15.23 -43.06
N VAL A 25 -38.30 -14.21 -43.67
CA VAL A 25 -39.72 -13.80 -43.65
C VAL A 25 -40.70 -14.58 -42.74
N SER A 26 -41.30 -13.81 -41.83
CA SER A 26 -42.63 -13.86 -41.18
C SER A 26 -43.51 -15.12 -41.22
N THR A 27 -44.07 -15.45 -40.04
CA THR A 27 -45.47 -15.89 -39.95
C THR A 27 -46.09 -15.28 -38.70
N VAL A 28 -47.06 -14.39 -38.93
CA VAL A 28 -48.02 -13.88 -37.95
C VAL A 28 -48.96 -15.04 -37.58
N LEU A 29 -49.11 -15.34 -36.29
CA LEU A 29 -50.13 -16.24 -35.78
C LEU A 29 -51.02 -15.47 -34.80
N SER A 30 -52.31 -15.43 -35.15
CA SER A 30 -53.45 -14.85 -34.42
C SER A 30 -53.66 -15.48 -33.03
N PRO A 31 -54.35 -14.79 -32.09
CA PRO A 31 -54.31 -15.08 -30.66
C PRO A 31 -55.35 -16.10 -30.13
N GLU A 32 -55.97 -16.95 -30.94
CA GLU A 32 -57.12 -17.78 -30.49
C GLU A 32 -56.81 -19.25 -30.10
N ALA A 33 -55.57 -19.59 -29.74
CA ALA A 33 -55.22 -20.99 -29.41
C ALA A 33 -54.52 -21.17 -28.04
N ILE A 34 -54.86 -20.38 -27.02
CA ILE A 34 -54.23 -20.47 -25.68
C ILE A 34 -54.93 -21.47 -24.74
N ALA A 35 -56.12 -21.99 -25.05
CA ALA A 35 -56.88 -22.81 -24.08
C ALA A 35 -56.55 -24.32 -24.05
N GLY A 36 -55.59 -24.83 -24.84
CA GLY A 36 -55.43 -26.28 -25.04
C GLY A 36 -54.04 -26.88 -24.83
N ARG A 37 -53.02 -26.12 -24.47
CA ARG A 37 -51.61 -26.61 -24.49
C ARG A 37 -50.86 -26.45 -23.17
N ALA A 38 -51.54 -26.63 -22.04
CA ALA A 38 -50.94 -26.60 -20.71
C ALA A 38 -50.40 -27.97 -20.22
N ALA A 39 -50.09 -28.91 -21.12
CA ALA A 39 -49.68 -30.25 -20.71
C ALA A 39 -48.66 -30.89 -21.67
N SER A 40 -47.50 -30.26 -21.91
CA SER A 40 -46.27 -30.98 -22.32
C SER A 40 -44.99 -30.12 -22.32
N GLU A 41 -44.81 -29.15 -21.42
CA GLU A 41 -43.47 -28.56 -21.20
C GLU A 41 -42.72 -29.39 -20.15
N GLY A 42 -42.12 -30.49 -20.61
CA GLY A 42 -41.27 -31.37 -19.82
C GLY A 42 -39.89 -30.77 -19.46
N PRO A 43 -39.08 -31.50 -18.66
CA PRO A 43 -37.95 -31.02 -17.83
C PRO A 43 -36.73 -30.45 -18.58
N ALA A 44 -36.79 -30.33 -19.90
CA ALA A 44 -35.68 -29.91 -20.75
C ALA A 44 -35.33 -28.42 -20.63
N LYS A 45 -36.32 -27.56 -20.33
CA LYS A 45 -36.11 -26.10 -20.16
C LYS A 45 -35.34 -25.82 -18.86
N THR A 46 -35.69 -26.52 -17.78
CA THR A 46 -34.99 -26.49 -16.49
C THR A 46 -33.55 -27.05 -16.61
N ALA A 47 -33.34 -28.10 -17.42
CA ALA A 47 -32.03 -28.70 -17.63
C ALA A 47 -31.07 -27.86 -18.52
N ALA A 48 -31.59 -26.94 -19.33
CA ALA A 48 -30.79 -25.98 -20.10
C ALA A 48 -30.41 -24.75 -19.26
N ASP A 49 -31.35 -24.24 -18.45
CA ASP A 49 -31.07 -23.21 -17.43
C ASP A 49 -30.11 -23.71 -16.34
N GLN A 50 -30.14 -25.00 -16.00
CA GLN A 50 -29.15 -25.63 -15.11
C GLN A 50 -27.77 -25.81 -15.75
N ARG A 51 -27.69 -25.97 -17.07
CA ARG A 51 -26.42 -26.08 -17.81
C ARG A 51 -25.76 -24.72 -18.06
N MET A 52 -26.55 -23.65 -18.09
CA MET A 52 -26.08 -22.28 -18.10
C MET A 52 -26.23 -21.68 -16.71
N ALA A 53 -25.41 -22.11 -15.75
CA ALA A 53 -25.30 -21.44 -14.46
C ALA A 53 -25.26 -19.93 -14.70
N THR A 54 -26.31 -19.23 -14.27
CA THR A 54 -26.51 -17.82 -14.63
C THR A 54 -25.27 -17.04 -14.21
N LEU A 55 -24.80 -16.09 -15.02
CA LEU A 55 -23.63 -15.28 -14.69
C LEU A 55 -23.70 -14.72 -13.25
N ALA A 56 -24.90 -14.37 -12.77
CA ALA A 56 -25.15 -13.97 -11.39
C ALA A 56 -24.73 -15.03 -10.35
N THR A 57 -25.04 -16.30 -10.56
CA THR A 57 -24.62 -17.41 -9.68
C THR A 57 -23.12 -17.68 -9.76
N ALA A 58 -22.54 -17.59 -10.97
CA ALA A 58 -21.10 -17.74 -11.18
C ALA A 58 -20.32 -16.60 -10.49
N LEU A 59 -20.78 -15.35 -10.62
CA LEU A 59 -20.23 -14.19 -9.93
C LEU A 59 -20.36 -14.29 -8.41
N ARG A 60 -21.52 -14.77 -7.92
CA ARG A 60 -21.70 -14.99 -6.47
C ARG A 60 -20.70 -16.02 -5.95
N ARG A 61 -20.54 -17.14 -6.64
CA ARG A 61 -19.56 -18.17 -6.30
C ARG A 61 -18.13 -17.63 -6.34
N ALA A 62 -17.74 -16.95 -7.42
CA ALA A 62 -16.41 -16.35 -7.56
C ALA A 62 -16.11 -15.32 -6.45
N ARG A 63 -17.11 -14.56 -5.99
CA ARG A 63 -16.94 -13.63 -4.86
C ARG A 63 -16.69 -14.36 -3.54
N ILE A 64 -17.37 -15.47 -3.30
CA ILE A 64 -17.16 -16.30 -2.09
C ILE A 64 -15.77 -16.91 -2.12
N GLU A 65 -15.38 -17.54 -3.24
CA GLU A 65 -14.05 -18.14 -3.41
C GLU A 65 -12.94 -17.09 -3.25
N ASN A 66 -13.12 -15.88 -3.79
CA ASN A 66 -12.18 -14.77 -3.61
C ASN A 66 -12.11 -14.28 -2.15
N ALA A 67 -13.24 -14.25 -1.43
CA ALA A 67 -13.28 -13.88 -0.03
C ALA A 67 -12.57 -14.93 0.85
N GLU A 68 -12.79 -16.21 0.60
CA GLU A 68 -12.12 -17.33 1.27
C GLU A 68 -10.60 -17.29 1.05
N HIS A 69 -10.17 -17.08 -0.19
CA HIS A 69 -8.75 -16.93 -0.51
C HIS A 69 -8.12 -15.72 0.21
N SER A 70 -8.84 -14.59 0.23
CA SER A 70 -8.37 -13.38 0.92
C SER A 70 -8.26 -13.57 2.43
N ALA A 71 -9.21 -14.30 3.03
CA ALA A 71 -9.19 -14.66 4.45
C ALA A 71 -8.00 -15.57 4.77
N ALA A 72 -7.79 -16.63 4.00
CA ALA A 72 -6.64 -17.53 4.18
C ALA A 72 -5.28 -16.79 4.08
N VAL A 73 -5.16 -15.85 3.13
CA VAL A 73 -3.94 -15.02 3.00
C VAL A 73 -3.79 -14.04 4.17
N ALA A 74 -4.89 -13.57 4.78
CA ALA A 74 -4.82 -12.73 5.98
C ALA A 74 -4.34 -13.54 7.19
N ASP A 75 -4.86 -14.76 7.39
CA ASP A 75 -4.46 -15.64 8.48
C ASP A 75 -2.98 -16.01 8.41
N LEU A 76 -2.49 -16.32 7.20
CA LEU A 76 -1.07 -16.63 7.01
C LEU A 76 -0.17 -15.42 7.27
N ARG A 77 -0.63 -14.19 7.00
CA ARG A 77 0.11 -12.95 7.31
C ARG A 77 0.10 -12.65 8.82
N ALA A 78 -1.03 -12.88 9.49
CA ALA A 78 -1.10 -12.75 10.94
C ALA A 78 -0.12 -13.72 11.63
N ALA A 79 -0.02 -14.96 11.14
CA ALA A 79 0.95 -15.93 11.64
C ALA A 79 2.41 -15.48 11.42
N GLU A 80 2.73 -14.88 10.27
CA GLU A 80 4.07 -14.32 10.02
C GLU A 80 4.40 -13.17 10.97
N ILE A 81 3.46 -12.24 11.19
CA ILE A 81 3.62 -11.13 12.14
C ILE A 81 3.95 -11.66 13.52
N VAL A 82 3.18 -12.62 14.04
CA VAL A 82 3.42 -13.23 15.36
C VAL A 82 4.79 -13.89 15.44
N ARG A 83 5.26 -14.57 14.37
CA ARG A 83 6.61 -15.15 14.35
C ARG A 83 7.72 -14.10 14.34
N LEU A 84 7.50 -12.96 13.70
CA LEU A 84 8.44 -11.85 13.70
C LEU A 84 8.42 -11.09 15.03
N GLU A 85 7.27 -10.97 15.69
CA GLU A 85 7.15 -10.42 17.05
C GLU A 85 7.90 -11.29 18.05
N LEU A 86 7.77 -12.62 17.96
CA LEU A 86 8.55 -13.55 18.79
C LEU A 86 10.07 -13.39 18.58
N LEU A 87 10.49 -13.20 17.33
CA LEU A 87 11.89 -12.91 17.02
C LEU A 87 12.32 -11.54 17.56
N ALA A 88 11.45 -10.53 17.49
CA ALA A 88 11.71 -9.20 18.05
C ALA A 88 11.93 -9.30 19.57
N ASP A 89 11.06 -10.02 20.30
CA ASP A 89 11.22 -10.25 21.73
C ASP A 89 12.54 -10.95 22.07
N ALA A 90 13.00 -11.88 21.22
CA ALA A 90 14.28 -12.57 21.39
C ALA A 90 15.50 -11.66 21.11
N ILE A 91 15.37 -10.72 20.17
CA ILE A 91 16.42 -9.76 19.79
C ILE A 91 16.48 -8.57 20.76
N ALA A 92 15.36 -8.18 21.38
CA ALA A 92 15.27 -7.01 22.26
C ALA A 92 16.35 -6.94 23.37
N PRO A 93 16.70 -8.04 24.07
CA PRO A 93 17.78 -8.05 25.07
C PRO A 93 19.16 -7.71 24.49
N VAL A 94 19.39 -7.97 23.21
CA VAL A 94 20.65 -7.60 22.53
C VAL A 94 20.71 -6.09 22.32
N LEU A 95 19.63 -5.49 21.84
CA LEU A 95 19.58 -4.03 21.66
C LEU A 95 19.60 -3.27 22.99
N ALA A 96 19.05 -3.84 24.06
CA ALA A 96 19.12 -3.26 25.39
C ALA A 96 20.56 -3.10 25.93
N GLN A 97 21.55 -3.78 25.32
CA GLN A 97 22.97 -3.65 25.65
C GLN A 97 23.66 -2.54 24.86
N ALA A 98 23.01 -1.94 23.86
CA ALA A 98 23.57 -0.84 23.09
C ALA A 98 23.67 0.45 23.94
N PRO A 99 24.62 1.36 23.64
CA PRO A 99 24.74 2.64 24.34
C PRO A 99 23.46 3.49 24.24
N GLU A 100 23.06 4.15 25.33
CA GLU A 100 21.84 4.98 25.39
C GLU A 100 21.87 6.19 24.42
N ASP A 101 23.05 6.64 24.01
CA ASP A 101 23.24 7.75 23.06
C ASP A 101 23.18 7.29 21.58
N CYS A 102 22.85 6.02 21.34
CA CYS A 102 22.85 5.42 20.01
C CYS A 102 21.43 5.22 19.46
N ASP A 103 20.89 6.24 18.81
CA ASP A 103 19.60 6.20 18.09
C ASP A 103 19.69 5.49 16.71
N LEU A 104 20.65 4.56 16.53
CA LEU A 104 20.84 3.91 15.23
C LEU A 104 19.82 2.80 14.97
N PHE A 105 19.39 2.13 16.02
CA PHE A 105 18.58 0.92 15.94
C PHE A 105 17.12 1.21 16.27
N ASP A 106 16.23 0.60 15.49
CA ASP A 106 14.78 0.65 15.67
C ASP A 106 14.23 -0.75 15.48
N LEU A 107 13.82 -1.37 16.61
CA LEU A 107 13.28 -2.72 16.60
C LEU A 107 11.75 -2.66 16.49
N ALA A 108 11.25 -2.83 15.27
CA ALA A 108 9.83 -2.72 15.00
C ALA A 108 9.36 -3.68 13.90
N VAL A 109 8.21 -4.32 14.13
CA VAL A 109 7.52 -5.11 13.11
C VAL A 109 6.63 -4.19 12.28
N SER A 110 6.89 -4.13 10.97
CA SER A 110 6.08 -3.41 10.00
C SER A 110 5.04 -4.36 9.37
N PRO A 111 3.74 -4.14 9.59
CA PRO A 111 2.70 -4.92 8.93
C PRO A 111 2.56 -4.47 7.47
N GLY A 112 2.89 -5.35 6.54
CA GLY A 112 2.80 -5.09 5.10
C GLY A 112 2.27 -6.29 4.34
N GLU A 113 2.34 -6.22 3.01
CA GLU A 113 2.08 -7.41 2.16
C GLU A 113 3.10 -8.53 2.46
N ARG A 114 4.34 -8.12 2.72
CA ARG A 114 5.38 -8.94 3.35
C ARG A 114 5.74 -8.30 4.69
N PRO A 115 5.30 -8.87 5.82
CA PRO A 115 5.72 -8.43 7.15
C PRO A 115 7.25 -8.43 7.28
N ARG A 116 7.80 -7.40 7.92
CA ARG A 116 9.24 -7.24 8.14
C ARG A 116 9.51 -6.78 9.55
N LEU A 117 10.52 -7.36 10.17
CA LEU A 117 11.10 -6.88 11.42
C LEU A 117 12.30 -6.00 11.08
N PHE A 118 12.22 -4.70 11.32
CA PHE A 118 13.36 -3.81 11.18
C PHE A 118 14.23 -3.88 12.43
N ILE A 119 15.54 -3.80 12.23
CA ILE A 119 16.55 -3.66 13.30
C ILE A 119 17.16 -2.26 13.23
N ASP A 120 17.36 -1.74 12.02
CA ASP A 120 17.69 -0.34 11.77
C ASP A 120 17.09 0.10 10.41
N CYS A 121 17.52 1.25 9.90
CA CYS A 121 17.04 1.80 8.63
C CYS A 121 17.40 0.99 7.38
N ILE A 122 18.33 0.05 7.45
CA ILE A 122 18.81 -0.76 6.31
C ILE A 122 18.78 -2.28 6.57
N GLY A 123 18.80 -2.72 7.82
CA GLY A 123 18.81 -4.10 8.26
C GLY A 123 17.42 -4.53 8.71
N PHE A 124 16.90 -5.59 8.10
CA PHE A 124 15.58 -6.13 8.44
C PHE A 124 15.51 -7.64 8.22
N VAL A 125 14.65 -8.31 8.98
CA VAL A 125 14.33 -9.74 8.84
C VAL A 125 12.96 -9.89 8.19
N GLU A 126 12.87 -10.74 7.17
CA GLU A 126 11.60 -11.17 6.57
C GLU A 126 11.48 -12.69 6.61
N MET A 127 10.24 -13.20 6.56
CA MET A 127 10.00 -14.63 6.37
C MET A 127 10.23 -15.00 4.90
N ASP A 128 10.88 -16.13 4.65
CA ASP A 128 11.01 -16.67 3.29
C ASP A 128 9.64 -17.11 2.73
N ARG A 129 9.60 -17.46 1.44
CA ARG A 129 8.42 -17.94 0.76
C ARG A 129 7.81 -19.19 1.41
N ASP A 130 8.62 -19.98 2.11
CA ASP A 130 8.19 -21.15 2.87
C ASP A 130 7.49 -20.81 4.21
N ARG A 131 7.54 -19.55 4.64
CA ARG A 131 7.02 -19.01 5.92
C ARG A 131 7.55 -19.72 7.17
N ARG A 132 8.72 -20.34 7.07
CA ARG A 132 9.37 -21.08 8.16
C ARG A 132 10.78 -20.61 8.38
N THR A 133 11.46 -20.23 7.31
CA THR A 133 12.82 -19.74 7.33
C THR A 133 12.81 -18.21 7.49
N TYR A 134 13.54 -17.70 8.46
CA TYR A 134 13.84 -16.29 8.60
C TYR A 134 15.00 -15.91 7.67
N ARG A 135 14.92 -14.76 7.03
CA ARG A 135 15.96 -14.21 6.16
C ARG A 135 16.35 -12.84 6.66
N PHE A 136 17.56 -12.74 7.21
CA PHE A 136 18.11 -11.47 7.66
C PHE A 136 18.83 -10.80 6.50
N LEU A 137 18.35 -9.62 6.11
CA LEU A 137 18.78 -8.87 4.94
C LEU A 137 19.30 -7.50 5.35
N GLN A 138 20.23 -6.98 4.55
CA GLN A 138 20.68 -5.61 4.63
C GLN A 138 20.60 -4.96 3.24
N ASP A 139 19.93 -3.81 3.16
CA ASP A 139 19.90 -2.97 1.98
C ASP A 139 21.25 -2.23 1.84
N THR A 140 21.90 -2.38 0.69
CA THR A 140 23.13 -1.65 0.34
C THR A 140 22.91 -0.83 -0.92
N ARG A 141 23.87 0.04 -1.27
CA ARG A 141 23.79 0.87 -2.49
C ARG A 141 23.71 0.06 -3.79
N HIS A 142 24.23 -1.18 -3.79
CA HIS A 142 24.38 -1.97 -5.02
C HIS A 142 23.43 -3.16 -5.10
N ALA A 143 22.89 -3.63 -3.98
CA ALA A 143 21.87 -4.68 -3.90
C ALA A 143 21.44 -4.90 -2.44
N ARG A 144 20.48 -5.82 -2.24
CA ARG A 144 20.29 -6.44 -0.92
C ARG A 144 21.31 -7.54 -0.72
N ILE A 145 21.93 -7.57 0.44
CA ILE A 145 22.76 -8.69 0.87
C ILE A 145 22.01 -9.51 1.91
N VAL A 146 22.18 -10.83 1.84
CA VAL A 146 21.67 -11.77 2.85
C VAL A 146 22.76 -11.96 3.87
N LEU A 147 22.47 -11.64 5.13
CA LEU A 147 23.38 -11.81 6.25
C LEU A 147 23.28 -13.22 6.84
N CYS A 148 22.05 -13.74 6.98
CA CYS A 148 21.78 -15.06 7.52
C CYS A 148 20.42 -15.57 7.04
N GLU A 149 20.29 -16.87 6.79
CA GLU A 149 19.01 -17.55 6.56
C GLU A 149 18.93 -18.78 7.45
N SER A 150 17.91 -18.85 8.31
CA SER A 150 17.73 -19.97 9.23
C SER A 150 16.27 -20.10 9.67
N ALA A 151 15.85 -21.32 9.98
CA ALA A 151 14.56 -21.58 10.61
C ALA A 151 14.61 -21.40 12.15
N GLU A 152 15.81 -21.43 12.73
CA GLU A 152 16.02 -21.33 14.17
C GLU A 152 16.19 -19.87 14.60
N ILE A 153 15.51 -19.49 15.68
CA ILE A 153 15.52 -18.11 16.20
C ILE A 153 16.92 -17.74 16.70
N ASP A 154 17.58 -18.66 17.39
CA ASP A 154 18.88 -18.41 18.03
C ASP A 154 19.97 -18.06 17.02
N GLU A 155 19.98 -18.70 15.84
CA GLU A 155 20.94 -18.38 14.77
C GLU A 155 20.72 -16.97 14.20
N ILE A 156 19.46 -16.54 14.09
CA ILE A 156 19.12 -15.18 13.65
C ILE A 156 19.47 -14.15 14.72
N VAL A 157 19.26 -14.47 16.01
CA VAL A 157 19.66 -13.61 17.13
C VAL A 157 21.18 -13.45 17.16
N GLU A 158 21.95 -14.51 16.94
CA GLU A 158 23.40 -14.44 16.83
C GLU A 158 23.84 -13.56 15.65
N ALA A 159 23.22 -13.74 14.48
CA ALA A 159 23.48 -12.92 13.31
C ALA A 159 23.13 -11.43 13.55
N ALA A 160 22.00 -11.15 14.21
CA ALA A 160 21.59 -9.80 14.61
C ALA A 160 22.57 -9.18 15.61
N THR A 161 23.07 -9.97 16.57
CA THR A 161 24.08 -9.53 17.53
C THR A 161 25.38 -9.13 16.84
N ASN A 162 25.87 -9.99 15.94
CA ASN A 162 27.05 -9.69 15.14
C ASN A 162 26.83 -8.43 14.29
N TYR A 163 25.66 -8.29 13.67
CA TYR A 163 25.32 -7.11 12.89
C TYR A 163 25.34 -5.82 13.72
N VAL A 164 24.65 -5.80 14.87
CA VAL A 164 24.61 -4.64 15.78
C VAL A 164 26.02 -4.25 16.22
N ALA A 165 26.87 -5.23 16.57
CA ALA A 165 28.26 -4.98 16.94
C ALA A 165 29.06 -4.31 15.80
N HIS A 166 28.94 -4.80 14.56
CA HIS A 166 29.60 -4.18 13.41
C HIS A 166 29.10 -2.75 13.17
N ARG A 167 27.78 -2.50 13.29
CA ARG A 167 27.19 -1.17 13.10
C ARG A 167 27.63 -0.17 14.15
N LEU A 168 27.78 -0.59 15.41
CA LEU A 168 28.34 0.25 16.47
C LEU A 168 29.80 0.63 16.18
N ILE A 169 30.63 -0.32 15.75
CA ILE A 169 32.02 -0.06 15.38
C ILE A 169 32.11 0.86 14.16
N GLU A 170 31.24 0.69 13.16
CA GLU A 170 31.16 1.59 12.01
C GLU A 170 30.82 3.02 12.42
N ARG A 171 29.86 3.19 13.34
CA ARG A 171 29.52 4.50 13.92
C ARG A 171 30.72 5.12 14.61
N GLU A 172 31.41 4.37 15.49
CA GLU A 172 32.60 4.88 16.19
C GLU A 172 33.69 5.32 15.22
N LYS A 173 33.95 4.54 14.17
CA LYS A 173 34.91 4.90 13.11
C LYS A 173 34.48 6.17 12.37
N ALA A 174 33.20 6.31 12.03
CA ALA A 174 32.68 7.51 11.38
C ALA A 174 32.85 8.75 12.27
N LEU A 175 32.49 8.65 13.56
CA LEU A 175 32.66 9.73 14.53
C LEU A 175 34.14 10.11 14.72
N ALA A 176 35.04 9.14 14.75
CA ALA A 176 36.48 9.38 14.84
C ALA A 176 37.02 10.12 13.61
N ILE A 177 36.57 9.74 12.41
CA ILE A 177 36.93 10.42 11.15
C ILE A 177 36.37 11.84 11.12
N ASP A 178 35.12 12.05 11.53
CA ASP A 178 34.49 13.37 11.60
C ASP A 178 35.19 14.30 12.60
N TYR A 179 35.67 13.75 13.71
CA TYR A 179 36.50 14.49 14.66
C TYR A 179 37.87 14.85 14.07
N ALA A 180 38.57 13.88 13.47
CA ALA A 180 39.88 14.08 12.87
C ALA A 180 39.86 15.04 11.65
N SER A 181 38.77 15.05 10.90
CA SER A 181 38.57 15.94 9.75
C SER A 181 38.11 17.37 10.13
N GLY A 182 37.96 17.66 11.43
CA GLY A 182 37.47 18.96 11.92
C GLY A 182 35.95 19.16 11.72
N GLY A 183 35.23 18.12 11.30
CA GLY A 183 33.77 18.11 11.18
C GLY A 183 33.11 18.44 12.52
N ALA A 184 33.57 17.84 13.62
CA ALA A 184 33.07 18.13 14.97
C ALA A 184 33.16 19.63 15.34
N ALA A 185 34.25 20.31 14.99
CA ALA A 185 34.41 21.75 15.23
C ALA A 185 33.45 22.58 14.35
N LYS A 186 33.13 22.10 13.14
CA LYS A 186 32.13 22.72 12.26
C LYS A 186 30.71 22.56 12.80
N VAL A 187 30.32 21.37 13.30
CA VAL A 187 29.00 21.14 13.91
C VAL A 187 28.82 22.01 15.16
N VAL A 188 29.84 22.09 16.04
CA VAL A 188 29.79 22.98 17.22
C VAL A 188 29.68 24.44 16.80
N ARG A 189 30.42 24.88 15.78
CA ARG A 189 30.34 26.24 15.26
C ARG A 189 28.98 26.55 14.62
N GLU A 190 28.33 25.58 14.00
CA GLU A 190 27.00 25.72 13.40
C GLU A 190 25.88 25.66 14.46
N ALA A 191 26.04 24.85 15.51
CA ALA A 191 25.15 24.83 16.67
C ALA A 191 25.25 26.10 17.53
N THR A 192 26.45 26.69 17.63
CA THR A 192 26.69 27.99 18.31
C THR A 192 26.46 29.20 17.41
N ALA A 193 26.43 29.01 16.09
CA ALA A 193 25.94 30.02 15.17
C ALA A 193 24.45 30.22 15.46
N LYS A 194 24.15 31.32 16.16
CA LYS A 194 22.79 31.77 16.46
C LYS A 194 21.95 31.70 15.19
N LYS A 195 21.09 30.68 15.09
CA LYS A 195 20.00 30.61 14.10
C LYS A 195 19.36 32.00 14.09
N PRO A 196 19.23 32.71 12.95
CA PRO A 196 18.50 33.98 12.96
C PRO A 196 17.13 33.67 13.54
N ALA A 197 16.83 34.25 14.71
CA ALA A 197 15.56 34.03 15.37
C ALA A 197 14.47 34.28 14.31
N PRO A 198 13.48 33.37 14.13
CA PRO A 198 12.38 33.66 13.23
C PRO A 198 11.82 35.00 13.68
N ALA A 199 11.88 36.01 12.81
CA ALA A 199 11.33 37.33 13.11
C ALA A 199 9.90 37.10 13.60
N SER A 200 9.66 37.47 14.86
CA SER A 200 8.53 37.05 15.67
C SER A 200 7.22 37.08 14.88
N GLY A 201 6.63 35.90 14.65
CA GLY A 201 5.42 35.70 13.83
C GLY A 201 4.17 36.47 14.29
N LYS A 202 4.23 37.19 15.41
CA LYS A 202 3.14 38.05 15.90
C LYS A 202 2.86 39.24 14.98
N ALA A 203 3.87 39.82 14.34
CA ALA A 203 3.67 40.94 13.42
C ALA A 203 2.99 40.49 12.11
N PHE A 204 3.37 39.32 11.60
CA PHE A 204 2.76 38.71 10.43
C PHE A 204 1.33 38.23 10.72
N GLN A 205 1.10 37.64 11.91
CA GLN A 205 -0.24 37.27 12.36
C GLN A 205 -1.14 38.50 12.56
N ALA A 206 -0.64 39.60 13.13
CA ALA A 206 -1.40 40.84 13.27
C ALA A 206 -1.73 41.47 11.89
N PHE A 207 -0.81 41.38 10.93
CA PHE A 207 -1.02 41.83 9.56
C PHE A 207 -2.13 41.02 8.86
N LEU A 208 -2.12 39.69 8.99
CA LEU A 208 -3.19 38.84 8.45
C LEU A 208 -4.54 39.12 9.12
N PHE A 209 -4.55 39.29 10.45
CA PHE A 209 -5.76 39.68 11.19
C PHE A 209 -6.34 41.01 10.72
N LEU A 210 -5.49 42.01 10.43
CA LEU A 210 -5.93 43.31 9.96
C LEU A 210 -6.55 43.23 8.56
N ILE A 211 -5.95 42.44 7.67
CA ILE A 211 -6.50 42.18 6.33
C ILE A 211 -7.87 41.51 6.42
N GLU A 212 -7.99 40.51 7.29
CA GLU A 212 -9.25 39.77 7.48
C GLU A 212 -10.35 40.63 8.13
N LEU A 213 -9.98 41.50 9.07
CA LEU A 213 -10.89 42.47 9.68
C LEU A 213 -11.42 43.47 8.64
N ILE A 214 -10.52 44.04 7.83
CA ILE A 214 -10.89 45.00 6.78
C ILE A 214 -11.77 44.33 5.72
N GLY A 215 -11.42 43.10 5.31
CA GLY A 215 -12.22 42.32 4.37
C GLY A 215 -13.63 42.04 4.91
N SER A 216 -13.74 41.68 6.19
CA SER A 216 -15.03 41.42 6.84
C SER A 216 -15.91 42.66 6.91
N VAL A 217 -15.34 43.82 7.31
CA VAL A 217 -16.09 45.09 7.36
C VAL A 217 -16.58 45.50 5.97
N ALA A 218 -15.75 45.35 4.94
CA ALA A 218 -16.14 45.63 3.56
C ALA A 218 -17.26 44.68 3.08
N PHE A 219 -17.19 43.40 3.43
CA PHE A 219 -18.20 42.42 3.06
C PHE A 219 -19.56 42.69 3.72
N PHE A 220 -19.58 42.92 5.04
CA PHE A 220 -20.83 43.19 5.76
C PHE A 220 -21.46 44.54 5.40
N SER A 221 -20.66 45.56 5.10
CA SER A 221 -21.19 46.85 4.61
C SER A 221 -21.81 46.70 3.22
N LEU A 222 -21.18 45.97 2.30
CA LEU A 222 -21.77 45.65 1.00
C LEU A 222 -23.08 44.88 1.15
N LEU A 223 -23.11 43.87 2.02
CA LEU A 223 -24.31 43.06 2.27
C LEU A 223 -25.45 43.91 2.85
N ALA A 224 -25.17 44.83 3.78
CA ALA A 224 -26.16 45.75 4.32
C ALA A 224 -26.74 46.70 3.26
N VAL A 225 -25.89 47.21 2.35
CA VAL A 225 -26.34 48.04 1.22
C VAL A 225 -27.23 47.25 0.28
N ILE A 226 -26.89 45.99 -0.03
CA ILE A 226 -27.71 45.11 -0.88
C ILE A 226 -29.06 44.82 -0.23
N VAL A 227 -29.08 44.51 1.07
CA VAL A 227 -30.31 44.25 1.82
C VAL A 227 -31.18 45.51 1.89
N MET A 228 -30.60 46.68 2.15
CA MET A 228 -31.32 47.94 2.17
C MET A 228 -31.89 48.30 0.79
N TRP A 229 -31.12 48.07 -0.27
CA TRP A 229 -31.57 48.25 -1.65
C TRP A 229 -32.75 47.33 -1.94
N ALA A 230 -32.62 46.02 -1.68
CA ALA A 230 -33.67 45.03 -1.88
C ALA A 230 -34.93 45.34 -1.05
N TYR A 231 -34.77 45.74 0.22
CA TYR A 231 -35.90 46.11 1.05
C TYR A 231 -36.68 47.30 0.45
N ARG A 232 -35.96 48.31 -0.07
CA ARG A 232 -36.57 49.47 -0.72
C ARG A 232 -37.23 49.14 -2.06
N THR A 233 -36.71 48.18 -2.84
CA THR A 233 -37.31 47.79 -4.14
C THR A 233 -38.49 46.85 -3.98
N TYR A 234 -38.45 45.91 -3.03
CA TYR A 234 -39.46 44.85 -2.92
C TYR A 234 -40.56 45.13 -1.89
N PHE A 235 -40.34 46.08 -0.96
CA PHE A 235 -41.37 46.55 -0.03
C PHE A 235 -41.64 48.06 -0.18
N PRO A 236 -42.11 48.52 -1.36
CA PRO A 236 -42.70 49.85 -1.45
C PRO A 236 -44.05 49.80 -0.74
N GLY A 237 -44.15 50.48 0.40
CA GLY A 237 -45.44 50.80 1.03
C GLY A 237 -46.29 51.70 0.15
#